data_AF-A0A8E2IRP5-F1
#
_entry.id   AF-A0A8E2IRP5-F1
#
_cell.length_a   1.000
_cell.length_b   1.000
_cell.length_c   1.000
_cell.angle_alpha   90.00
_cell.angle_beta   90.00
_cell.angle_gamma   90.00
#
_symmetry.space_group_name_H-M   'P 1'
#
loop_
_entity.id
_entity.type
_entity.pdbx_description
1 polymer ?
#
loop_
_entity_poly.entity_id
_entity_poly.type
_entity_poly.pdbx_seq_one_letter_code
_entity_poly.pdbx_strand_id
1 'polypeptide(L)'
;MTDPRRRVPRTDALLADPRLAEAQQLLGRTLVKSVIAQAQQRARAGEIEPERVAEHAVAALPATAASLRPVINATGVVVHTNLGRAPLSQAAVDAVVTASGATDVEFDLTTGRRARRGRGTLAALARAVPTAGGVHVVNNNAAALLLTAFTLAGGKEIVLSRGELVEIGDGFRIPELLASTGARLREVGTTNRTSLRDYADAIGPDTGFVLKVHPSNFCVTGFTSAVSVAELAQLDTPLVVDIGSGLLEPHPALPDEPDATTALRDGANLVTASGDKLLGGPQAGLLFGDADLIERLRRHPAARALRVDKLTLAALEATVVGPPPPVARALAAEVTQLRARAESLAAQLPGAQAVDCVAAVGGGGAPGVRLPSAGLSLPESYAAKLRAGGPPVVGRVEGGRCLLDLRTVAPDEDDLVLAAVLACSS
;
A
#
# COMPACT_ATOMS: atom_id res chain seq x y z
N MET A 1 -18.38 -45.41 34.19
CA MET A 1 -18.40 -44.67 32.90
C MET A 1 -16.98 -44.48 32.43
N THR A 2 -16.66 -44.92 31.22
CA THR A 2 -15.33 -44.79 30.59
C THR A 2 -15.02 -43.32 30.34
N ASP A 3 -13.85 -42.85 30.74
CA ASP A 3 -13.40 -41.47 30.52
C ASP A 3 -13.44 -41.12 29.02
N PRO A 4 -14.29 -40.20 28.56
CA PRO A 4 -14.43 -39.86 27.13
C PRO A 4 -13.13 -39.35 26.51
N ARG A 5 -12.17 -38.86 27.32
CA ARG A 5 -10.84 -38.46 26.86
C ARG A 5 -10.03 -39.61 26.26
N ARG A 6 -10.35 -40.87 26.61
CA ARG A 6 -9.71 -42.07 26.05
C ARG A 6 -10.16 -42.38 24.61
N ARG A 7 -11.27 -41.79 24.15
CA ARG A 7 -11.78 -41.92 22.77
C ARG A 7 -11.15 -40.93 21.80
N VAL A 8 -10.41 -39.93 22.29
CA VAL A 8 -9.77 -38.92 21.43
C VAL A 8 -8.72 -39.61 20.55
N PRO A 9 -8.85 -39.55 19.20
CA PRO A 9 -7.92 -40.21 18.29
C PRO A 9 -6.49 -39.74 18.50
N ARG A 10 -5.51 -40.64 18.34
CA ARG A 10 -4.09 -40.28 18.41
C ARG A 10 -3.71 -39.41 17.21
N THR A 11 -2.75 -38.51 17.41
CA THR A 11 -2.29 -37.59 16.38
C THR A 11 -1.79 -38.34 15.13
N ASP A 12 -1.11 -39.47 15.27
CA ASP A 12 -0.66 -40.26 14.12
C ASP A 12 -1.81 -40.85 13.30
N ALA A 13 -2.92 -41.24 13.95
CA ALA A 13 -4.11 -41.71 13.26
C ALA A 13 -4.80 -40.57 12.49
N LEU A 14 -4.86 -39.37 13.08
CA LEU A 14 -5.41 -38.19 12.42
C LEU A 14 -4.54 -37.71 11.25
N LEU A 15 -3.21 -37.80 11.38
CA LEU A 15 -2.28 -37.48 10.29
C LEU A 15 -2.34 -38.49 9.13
N ALA A 16 -2.94 -39.66 9.34
CA ALA A 16 -3.20 -40.64 8.31
C ALA A 16 -4.60 -40.47 7.64
N ASP A 17 -5.47 -39.58 8.15
CA ASP A 17 -6.70 -39.20 7.46
C ASP A 17 -6.33 -38.58 6.09
N PRO A 18 -6.88 -39.07 4.96
CA PRO A 18 -6.49 -38.60 3.63
C PRO A 18 -6.55 -37.08 3.44
N ARG A 19 -7.54 -36.40 4.06
CA ARG A 19 -7.71 -34.94 3.95
C ARG A 19 -6.60 -34.20 4.67
N LEU A 20 -6.19 -34.70 5.85
CA LEU A 20 -5.09 -34.16 6.62
C LEU A 20 -3.73 -34.57 6.03
N ALA A 21 -3.64 -35.70 5.34
CA ALA A 21 -2.46 -36.12 4.59
C ALA A 21 -2.19 -35.22 3.37
N GLU A 22 -3.22 -34.90 2.60
CA GLU A 22 -3.13 -33.93 1.51
C GLU A 22 -2.76 -32.54 2.03
N ALA A 23 -3.41 -32.08 3.10
CA ALA A 23 -3.07 -30.81 3.75
C ALA A 23 -1.61 -30.76 4.23
N GLN A 24 -1.00 -31.89 4.62
CA GLN A 24 0.41 -31.92 5.01
C GLN A 24 1.34 -31.62 3.84
N GLN A 25 0.98 -32.04 2.63
CA GLN A 25 1.76 -31.76 1.41
C GLN A 25 1.68 -30.28 1.04
N LEU A 26 0.52 -29.65 1.24
CA LEU A 26 0.27 -28.26 0.85
C LEU A 26 0.68 -27.23 1.92
N LEU A 27 0.32 -27.48 3.18
CA LEU A 27 0.46 -26.52 4.30
C LEU A 27 1.65 -26.83 5.21
N GLY A 28 2.23 -28.02 5.06
CA GLY A 28 3.31 -28.51 5.90
C GLY A 28 2.82 -29.21 7.17
N ARG A 29 3.55 -30.27 7.55
CA ARG A 29 3.18 -31.16 8.67
C ARG A 29 3.07 -30.46 10.03
N THR A 30 3.90 -29.46 10.29
CA THR A 30 3.88 -28.73 11.57
C THR A 30 2.57 -27.97 11.77
N LEU A 31 2.07 -27.30 10.73
CA LEU A 31 0.82 -26.56 10.77
C LEU A 31 -0.37 -27.52 10.92
N VAL A 32 -0.41 -28.59 10.13
CA VAL A 32 -1.50 -29.58 10.25
C VAL A 32 -1.50 -30.22 11.65
N LYS A 33 -0.32 -30.51 12.22
CA LYS A 33 -0.21 -31.01 13.60
C LYS A 33 -0.74 -30.03 14.64
N SER A 34 -0.51 -28.72 14.50
CA SER A 34 -1.01 -27.74 15.47
C SER A 34 -2.53 -27.64 15.43
N VAL A 35 -3.13 -27.66 14.22
CA VAL A 35 -4.59 -27.69 14.04
C VAL A 35 -5.21 -28.96 14.64
N ILE A 36 -4.59 -30.12 14.41
CA ILE A 36 -5.00 -31.38 15.05
C ILE A 36 -4.92 -31.28 16.58
N ALA A 37 -3.82 -30.74 17.12
CA ALA A 37 -3.63 -30.62 18.56
C ALA A 37 -4.70 -29.71 19.20
N GLN A 38 -5.07 -28.61 18.53
CA GLN A 38 -6.16 -27.72 18.96
C GLN A 38 -7.50 -28.46 18.96
N ALA A 39 -7.85 -29.19 17.90
CA ALA A 39 -9.08 -29.98 17.86
C ALA A 39 -9.11 -31.06 18.96
N GLN A 40 -8.00 -31.77 19.17
CA GLN A 40 -7.88 -32.75 20.26
C GLN A 40 -8.04 -32.11 21.64
N GLN A 41 -7.52 -30.90 21.87
CA GLN A 41 -7.70 -30.18 23.12
C GLN A 41 -9.16 -29.81 23.36
N ARG A 42 -9.87 -29.31 22.34
CA ARG A 42 -11.31 -29.02 22.41
C ARG A 42 -12.12 -30.28 22.76
N ALA A 43 -11.78 -31.43 22.19
CA ALA A 43 -12.40 -32.70 22.55
C ALA A 43 -12.11 -33.12 24.01
N ARG A 44 -10.89 -32.89 24.50
CA ARG A 44 -10.53 -33.16 25.91
C ARG A 44 -11.23 -32.22 26.89
N ALA A 45 -11.54 -31.00 26.45
CA ALA A 45 -12.31 -30.02 27.20
C ALA A 45 -13.83 -30.27 27.15
N GLY A 46 -14.29 -31.22 26.33
CA GLY A 46 -15.71 -31.53 26.16
C GLY A 46 -16.47 -30.56 25.25
N GLU A 47 -15.76 -29.72 24.49
CA GLU A 47 -16.38 -28.77 23.55
C GLU A 47 -16.84 -29.44 22.24
N ILE A 48 -16.20 -30.55 21.88
CA ILE A 48 -16.53 -31.35 20.69
C ILE A 48 -16.44 -32.84 21.02
N GLU A 49 -17.17 -33.66 20.27
CA GLU A 49 -17.14 -35.12 20.44
C GLU A 49 -15.80 -35.71 19.96
N PRO A 50 -15.19 -36.66 20.69
CA PRO A 50 -13.92 -37.29 20.31
C PRO A 50 -13.85 -37.84 18.88
N GLU A 51 -14.95 -38.39 18.37
CA GLU A 51 -15.05 -38.96 17.01
C GLU A 51 -15.02 -37.89 15.93
N ARG A 52 -15.40 -36.66 16.26
CA ARG A 52 -15.47 -35.54 15.31
C ARG A 52 -14.18 -34.74 15.23
N VAL A 53 -13.14 -35.12 15.97
CA VAL A 53 -11.84 -34.41 15.98
C VAL A 53 -11.26 -34.26 14.57
N ALA A 54 -11.37 -35.29 13.72
CA ALA A 54 -10.88 -35.22 12.33
C ALA A 54 -11.66 -34.17 11.51
N GLU A 55 -13.00 -34.17 11.61
CA GLU A 55 -13.85 -33.18 10.92
C GLU A 55 -13.54 -31.76 11.37
N HIS A 56 -13.40 -31.55 12.68
CA HIS A 56 -13.07 -30.25 13.24
C HIS A 56 -11.66 -29.79 12.87
N ALA A 57 -10.68 -30.70 12.82
CA ALA A 57 -9.33 -30.38 12.37
C ALA A 57 -9.33 -29.99 10.89
N VAL A 58 -10.02 -30.73 10.03
CA VAL A 58 -10.14 -30.40 8.60
C VAL A 58 -10.84 -29.06 8.40
N ALA A 59 -11.95 -28.80 9.09
CA ALA A 59 -12.68 -27.53 9.00
C ALA A 59 -11.87 -26.33 9.52
N ALA A 60 -10.87 -26.56 10.37
CA ALA A 60 -9.99 -25.53 10.92
C ALA A 60 -8.69 -25.34 10.12
N LEU A 61 -8.47 -26.13 9.05
CA LEU A 61 -7.30 -25.93 8.19
C LEU A 61 -7.39 -24.57 7.49
N PRO A 62 -6.31 -23.76 7.50
CA PRO A 62 -6.26 -22.54 6.71
C PRO A 62 -6.12 -22.88 5.21
N ALA A 63 -6.60 -21.98 4.36
CA ALA A 63 -6.45 -22.13 2.91
C ALA A 63 -5.00 -22.04 2.43
N THR A 64 -4.13 -21.35 3.18
CA THR A 64 -2.71 -21.21 2.86
C THR A 64 -1.86 -21.39 4.12
N ALA A 65 -0.55 -21.59 3.95
CA ALA A 65 0.39 -21.61 5.07
C ALA A 65 0.71 -20.20 5.64
N ALA A 66 -0.04 -19.18 5.23
CA ALA A 66 0.09 -17.80 5.71
C ALA A 66 -1.11 -17.41 6.61
N SER A 67 -0.88 -16.50 7.54
CA SER A 67 -1.91 -15.98 8.45
C SER A 67 -2.76 -14.86 7.85
N LEU A 68 -2.28 -14.22 6.78
CA LEU A 68 -3.03 -13.18 6.07
C LEU A 68 -4.18 -13.81 5.29
N ARG A 69 -5.32 -13.13 5.30
CA ARG A 69 -6.54 -13.55 4.60
C ARG A 69 -7.04 -12.42 3.70
N PRO A 70 -7.68 -12.74 2.56
CA PRO A 70 -8.34 -11.73 1.74
C PRO A 70 -9.44 -11.03 2.55
N VAL A 71 -9.62 -9.74 2.26
CA VAL A 71 -10.65 -8.88 2.87
C VAL A 71 -11.25 -8.03 1.77
N ILE A 72 -12.58 -8.00 1.68
CA ILE A 72 -13.29 -7.09 0.79
C ILE A 72 -13.33 -5.71 1.45
N ASN A 73 -12.68 -4.73 0.81
CA ASN A 73 -12.65 -3.35 1.28
C ASN A 73 -13.91 -2.61 0.84
N ALA A 74 -14.89 -2.46 1.71
CA ALA A 74 -16.10 -1.67 1.49
C ALA A 74 -16.10 -0.38 2.33
N THR A 75 -14.93 0.14 2.71
CA THR A 75 -14.83 1.33 3.57
C THR A 75 -15.00 2.64 2.80
N GLY A 76 -14.78 2.63 1.49
CA GLY A 76 -14.68 3.85 0.67
C GLY A 76 -13.31 4.53 0.77
N VAL A 77 -12.33 3.90 1.45
CA VAL A 77 -10.94 4.38 1.51
C VAL A 77 -10.11 3.62 0.47
N VAL A 78 -9.72 4.30 -0.61
CA VAL A 78 -9.09 3.68 -1.79
C VAL A 78 -7.74 3.04 -1.46
N VAL A 79 -6.89 3.76 -0.72
CA VAL A 79 -5.58 3.30 -0.25
C VAL A 79 -5.66 3.12 1.26
N HIS A 80 -6.16 1.97 1.70
CA HIS A 80 -6.38 1.72 3.12
C HIS A 80 -5.13 1.13 3.79
N THR A 81 -4.46 1.88 4.67
CA THR A 81 -3.19 1.47 5.31
C THR A 81 -3.30 0.12 6.03
N ASN A 82 -4.34 -0.08 6.84
CA ASN A 82 -4.51 -1.33 7.61
C ASN A 82 -4.90 -2.54 6.74
N LEU A 83 -5.36 -2.33 5.51
CA LEU A 83 -5.77 -3.40 4.58
C LEU A 83 -4.73 -3.63 3.48
N GLY A 84 -3.50 -3.12 3.64
CA GLY A 84 -2.40 -3.37 2.71
C GLY A 84 -2.24 -2.33 1.60
N ARG A 85 -2.83 -1.13 1.74
CA ARG A 85 -2.74 -0.02 0.78
C ARG A 85 -3.33 -0.37 -0.60
N ALA A 86 -2.54 -0.25 -1.67
CA ALA A 86 -2.98 -0.47 -3.04
C ALA A 86 -3.13 -1.96 -3.37
N PRO A 87 -4.32 -2.44 -3.78
CA PRO A 87 -4.45 -3.77 -4.35
C PRO A 87 -3.83 -3.83 -5.75
N LEU A 88 -3.21 -4.97 -6.08
CA LEU A 88 -2.61 -5.20 -7.40
C LEU A 88 -3.67 -5.55 -8.45
N SER A 89 -3.42 -5.16 -9.70
CA SER A 89 -4.21 -5.65 -10.84
C SER A 89 -3.90 -7.13 -11.11
N GLN A 90 -4.80 -7.84 -11.81
CA GLN A 90 -4.54 -9.23 -12.20
C GLN A 90 -3.24 -9.37 -13.00
N ALA A 91 -2.95 -8.43 -13.90
CA ALA A 91 -1.69 -8.42 -14.66
C ALA A 91 -0.44 -8.34 -13.74
N ALA A 92 -0.51 -7.54 -12.67
CA ALA A 92 0.57 -7.47 -11.68
C ALA A 92 0.65 -8.74 -10.82
N VAL A 93 -0.49 -9.36 -10.48
CA VAL A 93 -0.52 -10.66 -9.79
C VAL A 93 0.12 -11.76 -10.65
N ASP A 94 -0.23 -11.85 -11.93
CA ASP A 94 0.32 -12.84 -12.87
C ASP A 94 1.85 -12.65 -13.04
N ALA A 95 2.31 -11.40 -13.05
CA ALA A 95 3.73 -11.08 -13.07
C ALA A 95 4.45 -11.55 -11.78
N VAL A 96 3.83 -11.40 -10.60
CA VAL A 96 4.36 -11.93 -9.33
C VAL A 96 4.39 -13.45 -9.33
N VAL A 97 3.35 -14.11 -9.81
CA VAL A 97 3.29 -15.58 -9.93
C VAL A 97 4.44 -16.07 -10.82
N THR A 98 4.66 -15.43 -11.97
CA THR A 98 5.80 -15.72 -12.85
C THR A 98 7.13 -15.50 -12.11
N ALA A 99 7.26 -14.36 -11.42
CA ALA A 99 8.45 -14.01 -10.66
C ALA A 99 8.71 -14.89 -9.43
N SER A 100 7.75 -15.73 -9.00
CA SER A 100 7.98 -16.71 -7.93
C SER A 100 9.06 -17.73 -8.32
N GLY A 101 9.14 -18.09 -9.61
CA GLY A 101 10.14 -18.98 -10.19
C GLY A 101 11.48 -18.31 -10.53
N ALA A 102 12.33 -19.00 -11.28
CA ALA A 102 13.56 -18.42 -11.82
C ALA A 102 13.24 -17.45 -12.96
N THR A 103 13.83 -16.25 -12.92
CA THR A 103 13.60 -15.17 -13.90
C THR A 103 14.90 -14.51 -14.29
N ASP A 104 14.94 -13.89 -15.46
CA ASP A 104 16.09 -13.16 -16.02
C ASP A 104 16.28 -11.75 -15.41
N VAL A 105 15.88 -11.56 -14.15
CA VAL A 105 15.85 -10.26 -13.45
C VAL A 105 17.17 -9.47 -13.50
N GLU A 106 18.32 -10.17 -13.58
CA GLU A 106 19.68 -9.64 -13.75
C GLU A 106 20.46 -10.39 -14.84
N PHE A 107 19.77 -11.04 -15.78
CA PHE A 107 20.41 -11.88 -16.79
C PHE A 107 19.97 -11.45 -18.19
N ASP A 108 20.90 -11.41 -19.12
CA ASP A 108 20.62 -11.14 -20.52
C ASP A 108 20.59 -12.47 -21.27
N LEU A 109 19.40 -12.87 -21.73
CA LEU A 109 19.20 -14.13 -22.44
C LEU A 109 19.86 -14.16 -23.82
N THR A 110 20.13 -13.00 -24.43
CA THR A 110 20.80 -12.91 -25.73
C THR A 110 22.31 -13.10 -25.60
N THR A 111 22.93 -12.48 -24.59
CA THR A 111 24.39 -12.50 -24.41
C THR A 111 24.87 -13.55 -23.40
N GLY A 112 23.97 -14.10 -22.58
CA GLY A 112 24.30 -15.03 -21.51
C GLY A 112 25.06 -14.39 -20.33
N ARG A 113 25.01 -13.06 -20.20
CA ARG A 113 25.79 -12.30 -19.20
C ARG A 113 24.89 -11.58 -18.20
N ARG A 114 25.51 -11.08 -17.12
CA ARG A 114 24.82 -10.27 -16.12
C ARG A 114 24.35 -8.95 -16.73
N ALA A 115 23.10 -8.60 -16.48
CA ALA A 115 22.45 -7.36 -16.90
C ALA A 115 22.10 -6.46 -15.69
N ARG A 116 21.65 -5.23 -16.00
CA ARG A 116 21.09 -4.33 -14.98
C ARG A 116 19.80 -4.94 -14.41
N ARG A 117 19.71 -5.00 -13.08
CA ARG A 117 18.52 -5.47 -12.37
C ARG A 117 17.29 -4.66 -12.77
N GLY A 118 16.20 -5.34 -13.13
CA GLY A 118 14.91 -4.69 -13.38
C GLY A 118 14.93 -3.72 -14.57
N ARG A 119 15.71 -4.02 -15.61
CA ARG A 119 15.83 -3.16 -16.81
C ARG A 119 14.47 -2.81 -17.43
N GLY A 120 13.53 -3.76 -17.46
CA GLY A 120 12.17 -3.57 -17.98
C GLY A 120 11.39 -2.57 -17.13
N THR A 121 11.31 -2.81 -15.82
CA THR A 121 10.71 -1.89 -14.84
C THR A 121 11.26 -0.47 -14.94
N LEU A 122 12.58 -0.31 -15.01
CA LEU A 122 13.22 1.01 -15.10
C LEU A 122 12.87 1.70 -16.42
N ALA A 123 12.84 0.97 -17.54
CA ALA A 123 12.43 1.51 -18.82
C ALA A 123 10.94 1.89 -18.84
N ALA A 124 10.07 1.12 -18.16
CA ALA A 124 8.65 1.44 -18.02
C ALA A 124 8.44 2.74 -17.23
N LEU A 125 9.11 2.89 -16.09
CA LEU A 125 9.04 4.11 -15.28
C LEU A 125 9.59 5.34 -16.03
N ALA A 126 10.69 5.19 -16.78
CA ALA A 126 11.23 6.26 -17.62
C ALA A 126 10.22 6.73 -18.67
N ARG A 127 9.46 5.81 -19.28
CA ARG A 127 8.39 6.16 -20.23
C ARG A 127 7.20 6.82 -19.55
N ALA A 128 6.89 6.44 -18.31
CA ALA A 128 5.78 6.99 -17.55
C ALA A 128 6.07 8.38 -16.97
N VAL A 129 7.35 8.77 -16.83
CA VAL A 129 7.77 10.11 -16.41
C VAL A 129 8.86 10.62 -17.35
N PRO A 130 8.52 11.05 -18.58
CA PRO A 130 9.51 11.46 -19.59
C PRO A 130 10.35 12.68 -19.21
N THR A 131 9.88 13.49 -18.25
CA THR A 131 10.62 14.64 -17.70
C THR A 131 11.81 14.22 -16.84
N ALA A 132 11.90 12.95 -16.42
CA ALA A 132 13.01 12.44 -15.65
C ALA A 132 14.22 12.11 -16.54
N GLY A 133 15.38 12.69 -16.24
CA GLY A 133 16.65 12.33 -16.90
C GLY A 133 17.15 10.93 -16.53
N GLY A 134 16.75 10.42 -15.35
CA GLY A 134 17.05 9.09 -14.86
C GLY A 134 15.99 8.57 -13.89
N VAL A 135 15.97 7.25 -13.73
CA VAL A 135 15.07 6.55 -12.81
C VAL A 135 15.78 5.47 -12.01
N HIS A 136 15.38 5.35 -10.75
CA HIS A 136 15.78 4.26 -9.88
C HIS A 136 14.65 3.81 -8.95
N VAL A 137 14.80 2.61 -8.40
CA VAL A 137 13.81 1.99 -7.51
C VAL A 137 14.53 1.32 -6.35
N VAL A 138 14.04 1.59 -5.14
CA VAL A 138 14.47 0.99 -3.87
C VAL A 138 13.26 0.40 -3.13
N ASN A 139 13.50 -0.19 -1.96
CA ASN A 139 12.48 -0.95 -1.20
C ASN A 139 11.18 -0.18 -0.90
N ASN A 140 11.27 1.07 -0.45
CA ASN A 140 10.12 1.93 -0.15
C ASN A 140 10.54 3.41 -0.17
N ASN A 141 9.60 4.36 -0.08
CA ASN A 141 9.92 5.79 -0.14
C ASN A 141 10.83 6.26 1.02
N ALA A 142 10.71 5.66 2.20
CA ALA A 142 11.63 5.93 3.32
C ALA A 142 13.07 5.55 2.93
N ALA A 143 13.27 4.41 2.26
CA ALA A 143 14.57 4.03 1.72
C ALA A 143 15.05 5.00 0.62
N ALA A 144 14.16 5.59 -0.17
CA ALA A 144 14.52 6.59 -1.16
C ALA A 144 15.09 7.84 -0.49
N LEU A 145 14.38 8.39 0.51
CA LEU A 145 14.86 9.52 1.32
C LEU A 145 16.17 9.20 2.03
N LEU A 146 16.30 8.02 2.63
CA LEU A 146 17.51 7.58 3.31
C LEU A 146 18.71 7.52 2.35
N LEU A 147 18.52 6.94 1.16
CA LEU A 147 19.56 6.86 0.13
C LEU A 147 19.97 8.25 -0.36
N THR A 148 19.00 9.15 -0.54
CA THR A 148 19.24 10.54 -0.91
C THR A 148 20.06 11.27 0.15
N ALA A 149 19.68 11.14 1.43
CA ALA A 149 20.40 11.75 2.54
C ALA A 149 21.84 11.23 2.67
N PHE A 150 22.07 9.91 2.57
CA PHE A 150 23.44 9.37 2.54
C PHE A 150 24.28 9.93 1.37
N THR A 151 23.66 10.10 0.21
CA THR A 151 24.36 10.48 -1.03
C THR A 151 24.66 11.98 -1.11
N LEU A 152 23.77 12.82 -0.57
CA LEU A 152 23.85 14.28 -0.71
C LEU A 152 24.16 15.01 0.60
N ALA A 153 23.82 14.43 1.75
CA ALA A 153 23.86 15.11 3.04
C ALA A 153 24.68 14.39 4.14
N GLY A 154 25.56 13.44 3.78
CA GLY A 154 26.47 12.82 4.75
C GLY A 154 27.33 13.86 5.46
N GLY A 155 27.03 14.16 6.73
CA GLY A 155 27.71 15.20 7.52
C GLY A 155 27.38 16.65 7.11
N LYS A 156 26.36 16.87 6.27
CA LYS A 156 25.90 18.17 5.77
C LYS A 156 24.49 18.51 6.26
N GLU A 157 24.03 19.71 5.95
CA GLU A 157 22.69 20.19 6.31
C GLU A 157 21.63 19.85 5.27
N ILE A 158 20.45 19.46 5.72
CA ILE A 158 19.23 19.35 4.90
C ILE A 158 18.31 20.49 5.34
N VAL A 159 18.04 21.44 4.43
CA VAL A 159 17.18 22.59 4.71
C VAL A 159 15.73 22.25 4.37
N LEU A 160 14.81 22.42 5.31
CA LEU A 160 13.39 22.07 5.13
C LEU A 160 12.47 22.94 5.99
N SER A 161 11.22 23.09 5.56
CA SER A 161 10.20 23.86 6.29
C SER A 161 9.75 23.14 7.56
N ARG A 162 9.57 23.88 8.66
CA ARG A 162 8.98 23.33 9.90
C ARG A 162 7.59 22.76 9.72
N GLY A 163 6.79 23.33 8.81
CA GLY A 163 5.45 22.83 8.46
C GLY A 163 5.46 21.50 7.72
N GLU A 164 6.62 21.04 7.25
CA GLU A 164 6.80 19.81 6.46
C GLU A 164 7.46 18.68 7.28
N LEU A 165 7.61 18.87 8.60
CA LEU A 165 8.10 17.84 9.53
C LEU A 165 6.97 16.87 9.88
N VAL A 166 6.86 15.79 9.09
CA VAL A 166 5.73 14.87 9.16
C VAL A 166 6.03 13.59 9.95
N GLU A 167 5.05 13.17 10.74
CA GLU A 167 4.92 11.81 11.27
C GLU A 167 3.89 11.05 10.41
N ILE A 168 4.23 9.85 9.97
CA ILE A 168 3.42 9.03 9.06
C ILE A 168 3.21 7.65 9.67
N GLY A 169 1.98 7.14 9.64
CA GLY A 169 1.67 5.78 10.07
C GLY A 169 1.89 5.58 11.57
N ASP A 170 2.52 4.45 11.95
CA ASP A 170 2.73 4.00 13.33
C ASP A 170 4.01 4.60 13.94
N GLY A 171 4.07 5.94 14.02
CA GLY A 171 5.19 6.65 14.65
C GLY A 171 6.44 6.85 13.79
N PHE A 172 6.40 6.59 12.48
CA PHE A 172 7.53 6.87 11.60
C PHE A 172 7.69 8.37 11.37
N ARG A 173 8.87 8.90 11.71
CA ARG A 173 9.21 10.33 11.58
C ARG A 173 10.32 10.52 10.58
N ILE A 174 10.02 11.27 9.51
CA ILE A 174 11.03 11.63 8.50
C ILE A 174 12.25 12.31 9.12
N PRO A 175 12.12 13.24 10.10
CA PRO A 175 13.26 13.87 10.72
C PRO A 175 14.23 12.89 11.39
N GLU A 176 13.70 11.92 12.14
CA GLU A 176 14.51 10.92 12.85
C GLU A 176 15.24 10.00 11.85
N LEU A 177 14.57 9.61 10.77
CA LEU A 177 15.17 8.85 9.69
C LEU A 177 16.35 9.61 9.05
N LEU A 178 16.14 10.87 8.67
CA LEU A 178 17.16 11.68 8.01
C LEU A 178 18.35 11.93 8.95
N ALA A 179 18.10 12.27 10.22
CA ALA A 179 19.15 12.47 11.22
C ALA A 179 20.00 11.22 11.45
N SER A 180 19.41 10.02 11.34
CA SER A 180 20.14 8.74 11.47
C SER A 180 21.24 8.53 10.43
N THR A 181 21.22 9.29 9.32
CA THR A 181 22.27 9.25 8.29
C THR A 181 23.52 10.06 8.64
N GLY A 182 23.49 10.79 9.76
CA GLY A 182 24.49 11.79 10.12
C GLY A 182 24.28 13.16 9.45
N ALA A 183 23.17 13.34 8.72
CA ALA A 183 22.75 14.64 8.24
C ALA A 183 22.25 15.51 9.40
N ARG A 184 22.44 16.82 9.29
CA ARG A 184 21.90 17.81 10.22
C ARG A 184 20.64 18.44 9.62
N LEU A 185 19.54 18.49 10.35
CA LEU A 185 18.34 19.16 9.87
C LEU A 185 18.42 20.65 10.18
N ARG A 186 18.26 21.47 9.14
CA ARG A 186 18.20 22.94 9.23
C ARG A 186 16.77 23.37 8.94
N GLU A 187 15.97 23.40 9.99
CA GLU A 187 14.57 23.78 9.92
C GLU A 187 14.38 25.29 9.71
N VAL A 188 13.51 25.67 8.77
CA VAL A 188 13.23 27.07 8.41
C VAL A 188 11.74 27.40 8.51
N GLY A 189 11.43 28.70 8.58
CA GLY A 189 10.06 29.19 8.69
C GLY A 189 9.36 28.77 9.99
N THR A 190 8.04 28.63 9.90
CA THR A 190 7.15 28.25 11.01
C THR A 190 6.21 27.11 10.56
N THR A 191 5.41 26.57 11.47
CA THR A 191 4.48 25.47 11.16
C THR A 191 3.50 25.83 10.05
N ASN A 192 2.95 27.04 10.07
CA ASN A 192 1.93 27.47 9.13
C ASN A 192 2.48 28.33 7.99
N ARG A 193 3.59 29.04 8.17
CA ARG A 193 4.15 29.94 7.16
C ARG A 193 5.65 29.76 6.98
N THR A 194 6.05 29.56 5.74
CA THR A 194 7.44 29.56 5.30
C THR A 194 7.55 30.40 4.03
N SER A 195 8.60 31.21 3.95
CA SER A 195 8.91 32.09 2.81
C SER A 195 10.21 31.67 2.11
N LEU A 196 10.40 32.10 0.86
CA LEU A 196 11.64 31.82 0.12
C LEU A 196 12.88 32.38 0.83
N ARG A 197 12.74 33.52 1.51
CA ARG A 197 13.80 34.13 2.30
C ARG A 197 14.27 33.21 3.43
N ASP A 198 13.35 32.51 4.10
CA ASP A 198 13.69 31.60 5.20
C ASP A 198 14.63 30.48 4.72
N TYR A 199 14.43 30.00 3.48
CA TYR A 199 15.34 29.05 2.84
C TYR A 199 16.67 29.70 2.45
N ALA A 200 16.63 30.83 1.75
CA ALA A 200 17.82 31.53 1.27
C ALA A 200 18.78 31.91 2.42
N ASP A 201 18.25 32.41 3.54
CA ASP A 201 19.02 32.79 4.74
C ASP A 201 19.66 31.57 5.45
N ALA A 202 19.18 30.35 5.18
CA ALA A 202 19.66 29.11 5.78
C ALA A 202 20.64 28.32 4.89
N ILE A 203 20.70 28.61 3.59
CA ILE A 203 21.60 27.95 2.66
C ILE A 203 23.02 28.48 2.82
N GLY A 204 24.00 27.56 2.87
CA GLY A 204 25.41 27.89 2.97
C GLY A 204 26.33 26.76 2.49
N PRO A 205 27.65 26.88 2.70
CA PRO A 205 28.63 25.91 2.21
C PRO A 205 28.42 24.47 2.72
N ASP A 206 27.80 24.32 3.89
CA ASP A 206 27.50 23.02 4.50
C ASP A 206 26.14 22.45 4.07
N THR A 207 25.36 23.14 3.24
CA THR A 207 24.08 22.64 2.75
C THR A 207 24.29 21.52 1.73
N GLY A 208 23.69 20.37 1.99
CA GLY A 208 23.66 19.22 1.08
C GLY A 208 22.56 19.38 0.03
N PHE A 209 21.34 19.67 0.48
CA PHE A 209 20.18 19.91 -0.38
C PHE A 209 19.03 20.60 0.38
N VAL A 210 18.10 21.19 -0.38
CA VAL A 210 16.78 21.61 0.11
C VAL A 210 15.81 20.45 -0.06
N LEU A 211 15.10 20.09 1.01
CA LEU A 211 14.04 19.09 0.99
C LEU A 211 12.68 19.79 1.09
N LYS A 212 11.81 19.51 0.12
CA LYS A 212 10.39 19.82 0.19
C LYS A 212 9.60 18.53 0.38
N VAL A 213 8.75 18.44 1.41
CA VAL A 213 7.94 17.24 1.69
C VAL A 213 6.45 17.57 1.57
N HIS A 214 5.71 16.73 0.83
CA HIS A 214 4.26 16.81 0.77
C HIS A 214 3.60 16.28 2.06
N PRO A 215 2.81 17.09 2.79
CA PRO A 215 2.03 16.62 3.93
C PRO A 215 0.87 15.71 3.47
N SER A 216 1.20 14.46 3.17
CA SER A 216 0.28 13.55 2.48
C SER A 216 -0.82 12.92 3.36
N ASN A 217 -0.74 13.09 4.68
CA ASN A 217 -1.67 12.50 5.66
C ASN A 217 -2.42 13.53 6.54
N PHE A 218 -2.19 14.83 6.37
CA PHE A 218 -2.90 15.89 7.08
C PHE A 218 -2.90 17.18 6.26
N CYS A 219 -3.81 18.11 6.61
CA CYS A 219 -3.82 19.46 6.05
C CYS A 219 -3.77 20.49 7.17
N VAL A 220 -3.05 21.60 6.95
CA VAL A 220 -3.11 22.79 7.80
C VAL A 220 -3.95 23.85 7.10
N THR A 221 -5.05 24.27 7.71
CA THR A 221 -5.98 25.29 7.17
C THR A 221 -5.90 26.60 7.95
N GLY A 222 -6.37 27.70 7.36
CA GLY A 222 -6.30 29.05 7.95
C GLY A 222 -5.21 29.90 7.33
N PHE A 223 -4.43 30.63 8.15
CA PHE A 223 -3.34 31.49 7.69
C PHE A 223 -2.08 30.68 7.40
N THR A 224 -2.06 30.00 6.26
CA THR A 224 -0.92 29.19 5.81
C THR A 224 -0.26 29.73 4.56
N SER A 225 1.05 29.51 4.40
CA SER A 225 1.79 29.80 3.18
C SER A 225 2.99 28.88 3.04
N ALA A 226 3.15 28.29 1.85
CA ALA A 226 4.29 27.44 1.51
C ALA A 226 4.95 27.95 0.23
N VAL A 227 6.26 27.70 0.09
CA VAL A 227 7.03 28.06 -1.10
C VAL A 227 6.82 26.99 -2.18
N SER A 228 6.60 27.42 -3.42
CA SER A 228 6.41 26.51 -4.56
C SER A 228 7.71 25.82 -4.97
N VAL A 229 7.61 24.72 -5.72
CA VAL A 229 8.79 24.01 -6.27
C VAL A 229 9.59 24.95 -7.19
N ALA A 230 8.90 25.68 -8.08
CA ALA A 230 9.52 26.61 -9.02
C ALA A 230 10.31 27.75 -8.35
N GLU A 231 9.82 28.27 -7.23
CA GLU A 231 10.54 29.28 -6.43
C GLU A 231 11.75 28.68 -5.73
N LEU A 232 11.62 27.50 -5.12
CA LEU A 232 12.75 26.81 -4.47
C LEU A 232 13.84 26.41 -5.47
N ALA A 233 13.47 26.07 -6.71
CA ALA A 233 14.39 25.71 -7.77
C ALA A 233 15.30 26.87 -8.23
N GLN A 234 14.99 28.12 -7.84
CA GLN A 234 15.86 29.28 -8.10
C GLN A 234 17.02 29.40 -7.11
N LEU A 235 17.06 28.58 -6.05
CA LEU A 235 18.13 28.59 -5.07
C LEU A 235 19.35 27.80 -5.58
N ASP A 236 20.56 28.26 -5.24
CA ASP A 236 21.83 27.63 -5.65
C ASP A 236 22.15 26.35 -4.85
N THR A 237 21.22 25.40 -4.80
CA THR A 237 21.33 24.15 -4.02
C THR A 237 20.42 23.08 -4.61
N PRO A 238 20.83 21.79 -4.61
CA PRO A 238 19.96 20.72 -5.10
C PRO A 238 18.60 20.71 -4.40
N LEU A 239 17.52 20.60 -5.17
CA LEU A 239 16.16 20.49 -4.67
C LEU A 239 15.66 19.05 -4.78
N VAL A 240 15.33 18.48 -3.62
CA VAL A 240 14.68 17.17 -3.49
C VAL A 240 13.22 17.39 -3.10
N VAL A 241 12.29 16.85 -3.87
CA VAL A 241 10.85 16.93 -3.61
C VAL A 241 10.32 15.53 -3.29
N ASP A 242 9.89 15.33 -2.05
CA ASP A 242 9.17 14.12 -1.66
C ASP A 242 7.67 14.32 -1.84
N ILE A 243 7.14 13.85 -2.97
CA ILE A 243 5.69 13.88 -3.21
C ILE A 243 4.97 12.81 -2.37
N GLY A 244 5.67 11.74 -2.01
CA GLY A 244 5.20 10.67 -1.12
C GLY A 244 4.05 9.79 -1.66
N SER A 245 3.12 10.35 -2.43
CA SER A 245 1.83 9.78 -2.84
C SER A 245 1.93 8.81 -4.01
N GLY A 246 2.98 8.90 -4.84
CA GLY A 246 3.13 8.05 -6.01
C GLY A 246 2.37 8.52 -7.25
N LEU A 247 1.80 9.72 -7.23
CA LEU A 247 1.17 10.28 -8.43
C LEU A 247 2.25 10.65 -9.47
N LEU A 248 2.19 10.05 -10.66
CA LEU A 248 3.20 10.27 -11.71
C LEU A 248 2.88 11.47 -12.61
N GLU A 249 1.59 11.69 -12.88
CA GLU A 249 1.06 12.77 -13.71
C GLU A 249 -0.19 13.38 -13.06
N PRO A 250 -0.55 14.64 -13.38
CA PRO A 250 -1.72 15.30 -12.80
C PRO A 250 -3.00 14.49 -13.03
N HIS A 251 -3.85 14.41 -12.00
CA HIS A 251 -5.12 13.70 -12.09
C HIS A 251 -6.31 14.64 -11.86
N PRO A 252 -7.36 14.64 -12.72
CA PRO A 252 -8.48 15.58 -12.61
C PRO A 252 -9.23 15.52 -11.27
N ALA A 253 -9.32 14.34 -10.65
CA ALA A 253 -9.93 14.19 -9.33
C ALA A 253 -9.03 14.64 -8.16
N LEU A 254 -7.75 14.93 -8.42
CA LEU A 254 -6.72 15.25 -7.43
C LEU A 254 -5.94 16.52 -7.86
N PRO A 255 -6.61 17.66 -8.09
CA PRO A 255 -6.00 18.82 -8.74
C PRO A 255 -4.84 19.46 -7.94
N ASP A 256 -4.87 19.34 -6.62
CA ASP A 256 -3.86 19.92 -5.72
C ASP A 256 -2.82 18.90 -5.25
N GLU A 257 -2.93 17.64 -5.68
CA GLU A 257 -1.98 16.60 -5.29
C GLU A 257 -0.71 16.70 -6.15
N PRO A 258 0.49 16.79 -5.54
CA PRO A 258 1.72 16.91 -6.30
C PRO A 258 2.03 15.61 -7.06
N ASP A 259 2.50 15.77 -8.29
CA ASP A 259 2.91 14.68 -9.16
C ASP A 259 4.38 14.79 -9.59
N ALA A 260 4.96 13.65 -9.97
CA ALA A 260 6.37 13.58 -10.34
C ALA A 260 6.70 14.40 -11.59
N THR A 261 5.82 14.39 -12.58
CA THR A 261 6.05 15.06 -13.86
C THR A 261 6.09 16.58 -13.69
N THR A 262 5.13 17.15 -12.96
CA THR A 262 5.06 18.59 -12.67
C THR A 262 6.20 19.03 -11.76
N ALA A 263 6.50 18.28 -10.69
CA ALA A 263 7.60 18.64 -9.79
C ALA A 263 8.97 18.69 -10.50
N LEU A 264 9.25 17.75 -11.41
CA LEU A 264 10.47 17.79 -12.22
C LEU A 264 10.46 18.95 -13.21
N ARG A 265 9.31 19.22 -13.86
CA ARG A 265 9.17 20.36 -14.79
C ARG A 265 9.40 21.70 -14.09
N ASP A 266 8.99 21.81 -12.84
CA ASP A 266 9.16 23.00 -12.00
C ASP A 266 10.58 23.13 -11.43
N GLY A 267 11.50 22.21 -11.76
CA GLY A 267 12.92 22.34 -11.47
C GLY A 267 13.43 21.52 -10.28
N ALA A 268 12.68 20.54 -9.79
CA ALA A 268 13.22 19.58 -8.83
C ALA A 268 14.36 18.76 -9.47
N ASN A 269 15.51 18.64 -8.79
CA ASN A 269 16.61 17.77 -9.24
C ASN A 269 16.30 16.29 -8.98
N LEU A 270 15.48 16.01 -7.96
CA LEU A 270 15.05 14.67 -7.59
C LEU A 270 13.64 14.70 -7.01
N VAL A 271 12.81 13.77 -7.46
CA VAL A 271 11.50 13.46 -6.88
C VAL A 271 11.54 12.07 -6.27
N THR A 272 11.04 11.93 -5.03
CA THR A 272 10.82 10.64 -4.37
C THR A 272 9.34 10.36 -4.17
N ALA A 273 8.92 9.10 -4.35
CA ALA A 273 7.53 8.70 -4.18
C ALA A 273 7.35 7.23 -3.74
N SER A 274 6.16 6.90 -3.21
CA SER A 274 5.78 5.51 -2.90
C SER A 274 5.13 4.82 -4.10
N GLY A 275 5.43 3.53 -4.33
CA GLY A 275 4.78 2.74 -5.39
C GLY A 275 3.41 2.16 -5.05
N ASP A 276 3.09 2.00 -3.76
CA ASP A 276 1.90 1.31 -3.23
C ASP A 276 0.79 2.25 -2.76
N LYS A 277 0.78 3.48 -3.28
CA LYS A 277 -0.24 4.48 -2.99
C LYS A 277 -1.03 4.83 -4.26
N LEU A 278 -0.95 6.06 -4.76
CA LEU A 278 -1.69 6.52 -5.93
C LEU A 278 -1.25 5.85 -7.24
N LEU A 279 0.00 5.38 -7.32
CA LEU A 279 0.45 4.57 -8.46
C LEU A 279 -0.33 3.24 -8.55
N GLY A 280 -0.86 2.71 -7.44
CA GLY A 280 -1.62 1.47 -7.44
C GLY A 280 -0.77 0.20 -7.60
N GLY A 281 0.53 0.28 -7.32
CA GLY A 281 1.49 -0.82 -7.48
C GLY A 281 1.91 -1.49 -6.17
N PRO A 282 2.99 -2.27 -6.18
CA PRO A 282 3.58 -2.85 -4.97
C PRO A 282 4.37 -1.82 -4.18
N GLN A 283 4.75 -2.16 -2.95
CA GLN A 283 5.60 -1.29 -2.12
C GLN A 283 6.94 -1.05 -2.84
N ALA A 284 7.25 0.21 -3.12
CA ALA A 284 8.50 0.61 -3.73
C ALA A 284 8.83 2.06 -3.36
N GLY A 285 10.11 2.41 -3.37
CA GLY A 285 10.59 3.79 -3.35
C GLY A 285 11.03 4.17 -4.74
N LEU A 286 10.33 5.11 -5.35
CA LEU A 286 10.57 5.57 -6.71
C LEU A 286 11.45 6.81 -6.65
N LEU A 287 12.48 6.86 -7.50
CA LEU A 287 13.36 8.01 -7.64
C LEU A 287 13.36 8.43 -9.11
N PHE A 288 12.96 9.68 -9.37
CA PHE A 288 12.97 10.30 -10.69
C PHE A 288 13.79 11.59 -10.60
N GLY A 289 14.70 11.86 -11.53
CA GLY A 289 15.51 13.08 -11.42
C GLY A 289 16.59 13.18 -12.47
N ASP A 290 17.59 14.03 -12.19
CA ASP A 290 18.74 14.22 -13.07
C ASP A 290 19.52 12.92 -13.27
N ALA A 291 19.93 12.64 -14.51
CA ALA A 291 20.57 11.37 -14.88
C ALA A 291 21.83 11.09 -14.02
N ASP A 292 22.69 12.10 -13.84
CA ASP A 292 23.92 11.98 -13.06
C ASP A 292 23.64 11.79 -11.57
N LEU A 293 22.60 12.45 -11.04
CA LEU A 293 22.20 12.29 -9.64
C LEU A 293 21.66 10.88 -9.39
N ILE A 294 20.80 10.38 -10.26
CA ILE A 294 20.28 9.01 -10.19
C ILE A 294 21.40 7.98 -10.27
N GLU A 295 22.38 8.19 -11.14
CA GLU A 295 23.53 7.30 -11.25
C GLU A 295 24.45 7.36 -10.03
N ARG A 296 24.58 8.52 -9.36
CA ARG A 296 25.26 8.62 -8.06
C ARG A 296 24.52 7.83 -6.98
N LEU A 297 23.20 8.00 -6.86
CA LEU A 297 22.35 7.28 -5.91
C LEU A 297 22.45 5.77 -6.12
N ARG A 298 22.38 5.31 -7.38
CA ARG A 298 22.47 3.89 -7.74
C ARG A 298 23.83 3.26 -7.38
N ARG A 299 24.92 4.03 -7.46
CA ARG A 299 26.28 3.56 -7.15
C ARG A 299 26.60 3.60 -5.65
N HIS A 300 25.82 4.33 -4.85
CA HIS A 300 26.06 4.43 -3.42
C HIS A 300 25.96 3.04 -2.74
N PRO A 301 26.88 2.66 -1.83
CA PRO A 301 26.89 1.32 -1.21
C PRO A 301 25.57 0.92 -0.54
N ALA A 302 24.88 1.88 0.10
CA ALA A 302 23.59 1.63 0.75
C ALA A 302 22.50 1.19 -0.25
N ALA A 303 22.60 1.52 -1.54
CA ALA A 303 21.64 1.08 -2.56
C ALA A 303 21.56 -0.44 -2.63
N ARG A 304 22.62 -1.17 -2.27
CA ARG A 304 22.60 -2.64 -2.22
C ARG A 304 21.76 -3.17 -1.05
N ALA A 305 21.77 -2.49 0.09
CA ALA A 305 20.97 -2.86 1.26
C ALA A 305 19.49 -2.49 1.05
N LEU A 306 19.23 -1.38 0.35
CA LEU A 306 17.89 -0.87 0.05
C LEU A 306 17.29 -1.42 -1.25
N ARG A 307 17.97 -2.39 -1.87
CA ARG A 307 17.63 -2.91 -3.19
C ARG A 307 16.27 -3.62 -3.17
N VAL A 308 15.42 -3.28 -4.13
CA VAL A 308 14.12 -3.91 -4.35
C VAL A 308 14.23 -5.38 -4.83
N ASP A 309 13.32 -6.23 -4.36
CA ASP A 309 13.26 -7.65 -4.71
C ASP A 309 12.63 -7.91 -6.09
N LYS A 310 12.63 -9.17 -6.55
CA LYS A 310 12.16 -9.53 -7.91
C LYS A 310 10.63 -9.49 -8.06
N LEU A 311 9.88 -9.79 -7.00
CA LEU A 311 8.41 -9.83 -7.04
C LEU A 311 7.88 -8.40 -7.18
N THR A 312 8.45 -7.48 -6.40
CA THR A 312 8.13 -6.05 -6.47
C THR A 312 8.47 -5.47 -7.85
N LEU A 313 9.63 -5.79 -8.43
CA LEU A 313 9.99 -5.33 -9.78
C LEU A 313 8.99 -5.80 -10.85
N ALA A 314 8.59 -7.07 -10.79
CA ALA A 314 7.64 -7.66 -11.73
C ALA A 314 6.24 -7.02 -11.61
N ALA A 315 5.72 -6.91 -10.38
CA ALA A 315 4.44 -6.22 -10.13
C ALA A 315 4.49 -4.75 -10.55
N LEU A 316 5.58 -4.04 -10.26
CA LEU A 316 5.72 -2.63 -10.60
C LEU A 316 5.75 -2.39 -12.11
N GLU A 317 6.48 -3.22 -12.86
CA GLU A 317 6.49 -3.14 -14.34
C GLU A 317 5.09 -3.37 -14.92
N ALA A 318 4.41 -4.42 -14.47
CA ALA A 318 3.05 -4.73 -14.90
C ALA A 318 2.02 -3.68 -14.47
N THR A 319 2.23 -3.00 -13.34
CA THR A 319 1.38 -1.89 -12.89
C THR A 319 1.49 -0.69 -13.83
N VAL A 320 2.71 -0.36 -14.26
CA VAL A 320 2.98 0.81 -15.11
C VAL A 320 2.58 0.56 -16.57
N VAL A 321 2.80 -0.65 -17.08
CA VAL A 321 2.58 -0.98 -18.51
C VAL A 321 1.21 -1.59 -18.77
N GLY A 322 0.63 -2.24 -17.76
CA GLY A 322 -0.61 -2.99 -17.88
C GLY A 322 -1.88 -2.12 -17.83
N PRO A 323 -3.05 -2.75 -17.71
CA PRO A 323 -4.32 -2.03 -17.57
C PRO A 323 -4.33 -1.20 -16.27
N PRO A 324 -5.20 -0.17 -16.18
CA PRO A 324 -5.29 0.68 -15.00
C PRO A 324 -5.44 -0.15 -13.71
N PRO A 325 -4.61 0.12 -12.67
CA PRO A 325 -4.68 -0.61 -11.41
C PRO A 325 -5.97 -0.29 -10.66
N PRO A 326 -6.36 -1.14 -9.68
CA PRO A 326 -7.57 -0.92 -8.88
C PRO A 326 -7.69 0.49 -8.28
N VAL A 327 -6.58 1.08 -7.82
CA VAL A 327 -6.56 2.46 -7.30
C VAL A 327 -7.00 3.46 -8.36
N ALA A 328 -6.47 3.37 -9.59
CA ALA A 328 -6.85 4.26 -10.69
C ALA A 328 -8.32 4.08 -11.09
N ARG A 329 -8.82 2.83 -11.11
CA ARG A 329 -10.24 2.54 -11.39
C ARG A 329 -11.15 3.13 -10.31
N ALA A 330 -10.78 3.00 -9.04
CA ALA A 330 -11.53 3.56 -7.93
C ALA A 330 -11.56 5.10 -7.96
N LEU A 331 -10.49 5.76 -8.41
CA LEU A 331 -10.48 7.21 -8.61
C LEU A 331 -11.36 7.64 -9.80
N ALA A 332 -11.35 6.87 -10.88
CA ALA A 332 -12.12 7.14 -12.10
C ALA A 332 -13.58 6.66 -12.05
N ALA A 333 -14.02 6.02 -10.95
CA ALA A 333 -15.36 5.45 -10.88
C ALA A 333 -16.45 6.53 -10.94
N GLU A 334 -17.43 6.34 -11.83
CA GLU A 334 -18.57 7.22 -12.02
C GLU A 334 -19.63 7.01 -10.94
N VAL A 335 -20.03 8.09 -10.27
CA VAL A 335 -21.00 8.02 -9.15
C VAL A 335 -22.36 7.45 -9.58
N THR A 336 -22.77 7.69 -10.82
CA THR A 336 -24.03 7.16 -11.38
C THR A 336 -24.00 5.63 -11.49
N GLN A 337 -22.86 5.05 -11.86
CA GLN A 337 -22.69 3.59 -11.91
C GLN A 337 -22.67 2.99 -10.51
N LEU A 338 -22.02 3.65 -9.55
CA LEU A 338 -22.00 3.22 -8.15
C LEU A 338 -23.41 3.21 -7.54
N ARG A 339 -24.23 4.23 -7.84
CA ARG A 339 -25.64 4.29 -7.40
C ARG A 339 -26.47 3.15 -7.96
N ALA A 340 -26.38 2.91 -9.26
CA ALA A 340 -27.10 1.82 -9.91
C ALA A 340 -26.72 0.44 -9.32
N ARG A 341 -25.42 0.21 -9.03
CA ARG A 341 -24.95 -1.00 -8.33
C ARG A 341 -25.53 -1.10 -6.92
N ALA A 342 -25.50 -0.01 -6.15
CA ALA A 342 -26.03 0.03 -4.79
C ALA A 342 -27.54 -0.27 -4.75
N GLU A 343 -28.32 0.30 -5.69
CA GLU A 343 -29.76 0.06 -5.83
C GLU A 343 -30.06 -1.41 -6.16
N SER A 344 -29.33 -1.98 -7.12
CA SER A 344 -29.45 -3.39 -7.51
C SER A 344 -29.17 -4.35 -6.35
N LEU A 345 -28.12 -4.08 -5.57
CA LEU A 345 -27.78 -4.88 -4.39
C LEU A 345 -28.81 -4.69 -3.27
N ALA A 346 -29.23 -3.46 -2.99
CA ALA A 346 -30.20 -3.16 -1.95
C ALA A 346 -31.56 -3.83 -2.20
N ALA A 347 -32.00 -3.92 -3.45
CA ALA A 347 -33.25 -4.58 -3.83
C ALA A 347 -33.29 -6.09 -3.46
N GLN A 348 -32.12 -6.71 -3.31
CA GLN A 348 -31.97 -8.13 -2.97
C GLN A 348 -31.71 -8.37 -1.47
N LEU A 349 -31.55 -7.30 -0.68
CA LEU A 349 -31.09 -7.37 0.71
C LEU A 349 -32.14 -6.79 1.67
N PRO A 350 -32.80 -7.64 2.50
CA PRO A 350 -33.76 -7.16 3.49
C PRO A 350 -33.12 -6.16 4.47
N GLY A 351 -33.69 -4.96 4.59
CA GLY A 351 -33.22 -3.92 5.51
C GLY A 351 -31.99 -3.13 5.02
N ALA A 352 -31.52 -3.38 3.79
CA ALA A 352 -30.53 -2.56 3.12
C ALA A 352 -31.18 -1.35 2.41
N GLN A 353 -30.47 -0.25 2.37
CA GLN A 353 -30.86 0.94 1.60
C GLN A 353 -29.66 1.41 0.77
N ALA A 354 -29.88 1.70 -0.51
CA ALA A 354 -28.89 2.40 -1.31
C ALA A 354 -28.78 3.85 -0.80
N VAL A 355 -27.57 4.33 -0.57
CA VAL A 355 -27.30 5.67 -0.05
C VAL A 355 -26.15 6.33 -0.81
N ASP A 356 -26.21 7.65 -0.90
CA ASP A 356 -25.06 8.44 -1.30
C ASP A 356 -23.99 8.38 -0.21
N CYS A 357 -22.74 8.24 -0.66
CA CYS A 357 -21.57 8.10 0.18
C CYS A 357 -20.52 9.15 -0.20
N VAL A 358 -19.55 9.36 0.69
CA VAL A 358 -18.35 10.12 0.37
C VAL A 358 -17.15 9.25 0.69
N ALA A 359 -16.45 8.86 -0.36
CA ALA A 359 -15.21 8.12 -0.29
C ALA A 359 -14.02 9.07 -0.10
N ALA A 360 -12.90 8.49 0.33
CA ALA A 360 -11.64 9.18 0.53
C ALA A 360 -10.51 8.42 -0.18
N VAL A 361 -9.45 9.14 -0.55
CA VAL A 361 -8.25 8.50 -1.11
C VAL A 361 -7.57 7.63 -0.04
N GLY A 362 -7.27 8.19 1.13
CA GLY A 362 -6.57 7.49 2.21
C GLY A 362 -5.08 7.27 1.96
N GLY A 363 -4.40 6.59 2.88
CA GLY A 363 -3.10 5.96 2.59
C GLY A 363 -1.88 6.87 2.44
N GLY A 364 -2.03 8.17 2.71
CA GLY A 364 -0.94 9.13 2.59
C GLY A 364 -0.83 9.74 1.19
N GLY A 365 -1.96 10.20 0.64
CA GLY A 365 -2.06 11.07 -0.52
C GLY A 365 -3.42 11.78 -0.52
N ALA A 366 -3.47 13.00 -1.08
CA ALA A 366 -4.66 13.83 -1.27
C ALA A 366 -5.57 13.97 -0.02
N PRO A 367 -5.02 14.39 1.13
CA PRO A 367 -5.81 14.58 2.34
C PRO A 367 -6.92 15.63 2.13
N GLY A 368 -8.14 15.31 2.57
CA GLY A 368 -9.30 16.20 2.45
C GLY A 368 -10.04 16.12 1.12
N VAL A 369 -9.52 15.42 0.09
CA VAL A 369 -10.27 15.19 -1.15
C VAL A 369 -11.47 14.28 -0.88
N ARG A 370 -12.65 14.77 -1.24
CA ARG A 370 -13.93 14.07 -1.11
C ARG A 370 -14.32 13.50 -2.47
N LEU A 371 -14.44 12.17 -2.55
CA LEU A 371 -14.86 11.48 -3.76
C LEU A 371 -16.35 11.14 -3.64
N PRO A 372 -17.25 11.74 -4.45
CA PRO A 372 -18.66 11.36 -4.47
C PRO A 372 -18.83 9.87 -4.72
N SER A 373 -19.61 9.16 -3.91
CA SER A 373 -19.75 7.71 -3.99
C SER A 373 -21.19 7.28 -3.71
N ALA A 374 -21.44 5.99 -3.77
CA ALA A 374 -22.68 5.36 -3.34
C ALA A 374 -22.41 3.99 -2.74
N GLY A 375 -23.32 3.52 -1.89
CA GLY A 375 -23.15 2.27 -1.18
C GLY A 375 -24.42 1.76 -0.51
N LEU A 376 -24.24 0.73 0.32
CA LEU A 376 -25.31 0.12 1.09
C LEU A 376 -25.28 0.63 2.53
N SER A 377 -26.43 1.04 3.04
CA SER A 377 -26.67 1.29 4.45
C SER A 377 -27.35 0.08 5.07
N LEU A 378 -26.76 -0.48 6.12
CA LEU A 378 -27.16 -1.70 6.80
C LEU A 378 -27.30 -1.46 8.32
N PRO A 379 -27.97 -2.36 9.08
CA PRO A 379 -27.96 -2.31 10.54
C PRO A 379 -26.53 -2.29 11.11
N GLU A 380 -26.27 -1.47 12.12
CA GLU A 380 -24.93 -1.33 12.74
C GLU A 380 -24.32 -2.68 13.18
N SER A 381 -25.15 -3.57 13.72
CA SER A 381 -24.74 -4.90 14.19
C SER A 381 -24.10 -5.77 13.10
N TYR A 382 -24.36 -5.47 11.82
CA TYR A 382 -23.78 -6.24 10.71
C TYR A 382 -22.28 -5.99 10.57
N ALA A 383 -21.76 -4.84 11.01
CA ALA A 383 -20.34 -4.53 10.88
C ALA A 383 -19.43 -5.58 11.54
N ALA A 384 -19.81 -6.07 12.73
CA ALA A 384 -19.04 -7.12 13.42
C ALA A 384 -19.20 -8.49 12.75
N LYS A 385 -20.42 -8.83 12.32
CA LYS A 385 -20.72 -10.09 11.64
C LYS A 385 -19.99 -10.19 10.29
N LEU A 386 -20.00 -9.13 9.49
CA LEU A 386 -19.32 -9.06 8.21
C LEU A 386 -17.80 -9.23 8.35
N ARG A 387 -17.18 -8.68 9.39
CA ARG A 387 -15.73 -8.90 9.66
C ARG A 387 -15.40 -10.32 10.12
N ALA A 388 -16.36 -11.01 10.73
CA ALA A 388 -16.21 -12.38 11.19
C ALA A 388 -16.56 -13.42 10.11
N GLY A 389 -17.27 -13.02 9.05
CA GLY A 389 -17.67 -13.87 7.93
C GLY A 389 -16.53 -14.31 7.01
N GLY A 390 -16.88 -15.15 6.02
CA GLY A 390 -15.97 -15.66 5.00
C GLY A 390 -16.54 -15.43 3.58
N PRO A 391 -15.98 -14.51 2.77
CA PRO A 391 -14.85 -13.63 3.08
C PRO A 391 -15.24 -12.50 4.06
N PRO A 392 -14.29 -11.97 4.85
CA PRO A 392 -14.52 -10.77 5.64
C PRO A 392 -14.82 -9.56 4.75
N VAL A 393 -15.89 -8.82 5.07
CA VAL A 393 -16.22 -7.53 4.44
C VAL A 393 -16.05 -6.42 5.47
N VAL A 394 -15.30 -5.37 5.13
CA VAL A 394 -15.01 -4.26 6.03
C VAL A 394 -15.64 -2.98 5.50
N GLY A 395 -16.70 -2.52 6.16
CA GLY A 395 -17.31 -1.21 5.95
C GLY A 395 -16.99 -0.22 7.08
N ARG A 396 -17.68 0.93 7.09
CA ARG A 396 -17.61 1.95 8.15
C ARG A 396 -18.87 1.96 9.00
N VAL A 397 -18.76 2.39 10.27
CA VAL A 397 -19.93 2.65 11.12
C VAL A 397 -20.08 4.15 11.29
N GLU A 398 -21.22 4.68 10.87
CA GLU A 398 -21.50 6.12 10.86
C GLU A 398 -22.98 6.33 11.12
N GLY A 399 -23.33 7.24 12.04
CA GLY A 399 -24.73 7.55 12.35
C GLY A 399 -25.59 6.35 12.80
N GLY A 400 -25.01 5.37 13.50
CA GLY A 400 -25.72 4.16 13.93
C GLY A 400 -26.05 3.17 12.81
N ARG A 401 -25.31 3.24 11.68
CA ARG A 401 -25.48 2.38 10.51
C ARG A 401 -24.14 1.80 10.08
N CYS A 402 -24.17 0.59 9.53
CA CYS A 402 -23.02 0.00 8.83
C CYS A 402 -23.10 0.38 7.35
N LEU A 403 -22.09 1.08 6.84
CA LEU A 403 -22.03 1.53 5.44
C LEU A 403 -21.00 0.69 4.68
N LEU A 404 -21.43 0.11 3.55
CA LEU A 404 -20.57 -0.56 2.58
C LEU A 404 -20.47 0.30 1.32
N ASP A 405 -19.36 1.00 1.15
CA ASP A 405 -19.12 1.93 0.04
C ASP A 405 -18.56 1.18 -1.18
N LEU A 406 -19.28 1.26 -2.30
CA LEU A 406 -18.96 0.48 -3.49
C LEU A 406 -17.82 1.06 -4.33
N ARG A 407 -17.28 2.24 -4.00
CA ARG A 407 -16.10 2.77 -4.72
C ARG A 407 -14.87 1.89 -4.54
N THR A 408 -14.77 1.18 -3.41
CA THR A 408 -13.64 0.29 -3.11
C THR A 408 -13.97 -1.20 -3.27
N VAL A 409 -15.19 -1.51 -3.73
CA VAL A 409 -15.64 -2.88 -4.05
C VAL A 409 -15.64 -3.05 -5.57
N ALA A 410 -14.85 -4.00 -6.06
CA ALA A 410 -14.81 -4.27 -7.49
C ALA A 410 -16.15 -4.86 -7.98
N PRO A 411 -16.61 -4.59 -9.21
CA PRO A 411 -17.90 -5.11 -9.69
C PRO A 411 -18.01 -6.64 -9.63
N ASP A 412 -16.91 -7.36 -9.80
CA ASP A 412 -16.82 -8.82 -9.68
C ASP A 412 -16.87 -9.34 -8.23
N GLU A 413 -16.81 -8.45 -7.23
CA GLU A 413 -17.01 -8.77 -5.82
C GLU A 413 -18.46 -8.56 -5.34
N ASP A 414 -19.36 -8.04 -6.19
CA ASP A 414 -20.74 -7.71 -5.80
C ASP A 414 -21.51 -8.93 -5.27
N ASP A 415 -21.37 -10.10 -5.91
CA ASP A 415 -21.99 -11.34 -5.46
C ASP A 415 -21.45 -11.83 -4.11
N LEU A 416 -20.16 -11.60 -3.83
CA LEU A 416 -19.54 -11.94 -2.55
C LEU A 416 -20.07 -11.03 -1.43
N VAL A 417 -20.22 -9.73 -1.70
CA VAL A 417 -20.83 -8.78 -0.76
C VAL A 417 -22.28 -9.15 -0.49
N LEU A 418 -23.05 -9.45 -1.54
CA LEU A 418 -24.45 -9.88 -1.40
C LEU A 418 -24.57 -11.10 -0.48
N ALA A 419 -23.80 -12.15 -0.75
CA ALA A 419 -23.78 -13.37 0.05
C ALA A 419 -23.38 -13.11 1.51
N ALA A 420 -22.35 -12.27 1.74
CA ALA A 420 -21.89 -11.93 3.09
C ALA A 420 -22.94 -11.16 3.90
N VAL A 421 -23.69 -10.25 3.26
CA VAL A 421 -24.76 -9.51 3.93
C VAL A 421 -25.95 -10.41 4.24
N LEU A 422 -26.35 -11.31 3.31
CA LEU A 422 -27.41 -12.28 3.56
C LEU A 422 -27.09 -13.17 4.77
N ALA A 423 -25.83 -13.63 4.90
CA ALA A 423 -25.38 -14.44 6.04
C ALA A 423 -25.41 -13.69 7.38
N CYS A 424 -25.53 -12.36 7.39
CA CYS A 424 -25.69 -11.58 8.62
C CYS A 424 -27.15 -11.54 9.12
N SER A 425 -28.10 -11.78 8.21
CA SER A 425 -29.54 -11.74 8.46
C SER A 425 -30.13 -13.07 8.94
N SER A 426 -29.44 -14.18 8.63
CA SER A 426 -29.62 -15.50 9.26
C SER A 426 -29.05 -15.52 10.67
#